data_AF-A0A0F7VGY3-F1
#
_entry.id   AF-A0A0F7VGY3-F1
#
_cell.length_a   1.000
_cell.length_b   1.000
_cell.length_c   1.000
_cell.angle_alpha   90.00
_cell.angle_beta   90.00
_cell.angle_gamma   90.00
#
_symmetry.space_group_name_H-M   'P 1'
#
loop_
_entity.id
_entity.type
_entity.pdbx_description
1 polymer ?
#
loop_
_entity_poly.entity_id
_entity_poly.type
_entity_poly.pdbx_seq_one_letter_code
_entity_poly.pdbx_strand_id
1 'polypeptide(L)'
;MDATAELLKRDANSPTNYSLYVLAIIVGCVVIVLIGYGIYMMYHGTEDGAFYDIGYEQRKYMREVRQRNINSLAVTARRPDMIVPVEELNY
;
A
#
# COMPACT_ATOMS: atom_id res chain seq x y z
N MET A 1 45.60 -12.10 37.47
CA MET A 1 44.77 -11.31 36.54
C MET A 1 45.70 -10.27 35.91
N ASP A 2 45.45 -9.71 34.72
CA ASP A 2 46.00 -8.40 34.26
C ASP A 2 46.28 -8.34 32.74
N ALA A 3 46.79 -9.41 32.11
CA ALA A 3 47.15 -9.35 30.68
C ALA A 3 45.94 -9.23 29.74
N THR A 4 44.85 -9.96 30.01
CA THR A 4 43.61 -9.91 29.21
C THR A 4 42.86 -8.60 29.41
N ALA A 5 42.94 -8.02 30.62
CA ALA A 5 42.32 -6.75 30.95
C ALA A 5 43.06 -5.58 30.28
N GLU A 6 44.39 -5.62 30.21
CA GLU A 6 45.17 -4.63 29.47
C GLU A 6 44.93 -4.69 27.96
N LEU A 7 44.79 -5.89 27.38
CA LEU A 7 44.47 -6.05 25.95
C LEU A 7 43.10 -5.43 25.59
N LEU A 8 42.07 -5.67 26.41
CA LEU A 8 40.75 -5.05 26.24
C LEU A 8 40.78 -3.52 26.39
N LYS A 9 41.57 -3.01 27.34
CA LYS A 9 41.71 -1.57 27.59
C LYS A 9 42.46 -0.86 26.45
N ARG A 10 43.40 -1.56 25.82
CA ARG A 10 44.17 -1.07 24.67
C ARG A 10 43.35 -1.09 23.37
N ASP A 11 42.44 -2.05 23.21
CA ASP A 11 41.48 -2.08 22.10
C ASP A 11 40.42 -0.98 22.23
N ALA A 12 39.90 -0.77 23.44
CA ALA A 12 38.93 0.29 23.77
C ALA A 12 39.46 1.72 23.58
N ASN A 13 40.79 1.91 23.59
CA ASN A 13 41.43 3.22 23.40
C ASN A 13 41.91 3.46 21.95
N SER A 14 41.58 2.55 21.03
CA SER A 14 41.78 2.78 19.61
C SER A 14 40.59 3.59 19.07
N PRO A 15 40.80 4.71 18.35
CA PRO A 15 39.72 5.49 17.75
C PRO A 15 39.22 4.76 16.49
N THR A 16 38.79 3.52 16.65
CA THR A 16 38.52 2.60 15.54
C THR A 16 37.03 2.58 15.27
N ASN A 17 36.58 3.56 14.49
CA ASN A 17 35.39 3.44 13.64
C ASN A 17 34.10 2.91 14.30
N TYR A 18 33.97 2.99 15.63
CA TYR A 18 32.80 2.47 16.36
C TYR A 18 31.53 3.14 15.87
N SER A 19 31.58 4.45 15.65
CA SER A 19 30.48 5.21 15.04
C SER A 19 30.13 4.72 13.63
N LEU A 20 31.10 4.24 12.86
CA LEU A 20 30.95 3.78 11.49
C LEU A 20 30.29 2.39 11.44
N TYR A 21 30.71 1.49 12.34
CA TYR A 21 30.07 0.19 12.52
C TYR A 21 28.64 0.31 13.05
N VAL A 22 28.40 1.18 14.03
CA VAL A 22 27.05 1.43 14.57
C VAL A 22 26.13 1.98 13.48
N LEU A 23 26.60 2.92 12.65
CA LEU A 23 25.82 3.46 11.53
C LEU A 23 25.54 2.38 10.49
N ALA A 24 26.53 1.55 10.14
CA ALA A 24 26.35 0.46 9.19
C ALA A 24 25.27 -0.55 9.63
N ILE A 25 25.21 -0.86 10.93
CA ILE A 25 24.19 -1.75 11.51
C ILE A 25 22.80 -1.10 11.43
N ILE A 26 22.68 0.18 11.76
CA ILE A 26 21.41 0.91 11.70
C ILE A 26 20.89 0.95 10.26
N VAL A 27 21.75 1.29 9.29
CA VAL A 27 21.38 1.33 7.87
C VAL A 27 20.98 -0.06 7.38
N GLY A 28 21.72 -1.11 7.75
CA GLY A 28 21.35 -2.49 7.43
C GLY A 28 19.96 -2.86 7.97
N CYS A 29 19.63 -2.44 9.19
CA CYS A 29 18.33 -2.68 9.80
C CYS A 29 17.20 -1.96 9.04
N VAL A 30 17.40 -0.69 8.69
CA VAL A 30 16.42 0.09 7.89
C VAL A 30 16.18 -0.55 6.53
N VAL A 31 17.23 -0.98 5.84
CA VAL A 31 17.12 -1.62 4.52
C VAL A 31 16.34 -2.94 4.62
N ILE A 32 16.62 -3.78 5.62
CA ILE A 32 15.90 -5.05 5.83
C ILE A 32 14.43 -4.79 6.13
N VAL A 33 14.12 -3.80 6.97
CA VAL A 33 12.73 -3.43 7.29
C VAL A 33 11.99 -2.93 6.05
N LEU A 34 12.62 -2.11 5.22
CA LEU A 34 12.00 -1.59 3.98
C LEU A 34 11.77 -2.70 2.95
N ILE A 35 12.73 -3.62 2.78
CA ILE A 35 12.57 -4.79 1.90
C ILE A 35 11.44 -5.69 2.43
N GLY A 36 11.44 -5.96 3.74
CA GLY A 36 10.40 -6.76 4.39
C GLY A 36 9.01 -6.13 4.25
N TYR A 37 8.89 -4.81 4.42
CA TYR A 37 7.66 -4.07 4.21
C TYR A 37 7.21 -4.11 2.74
N GLY A 38 8.14 -3.97 1.79
CA GLY A 38 7.83 -4.10 0.36
C GLY A 38 7.29 -5.49 0.00
N ILE A 39 7.92 -6.55 0.53
CA ILE A 39 7.45 -7.93 0.35
C ILE A 39 6.08 -8.12 1.02
N TYR A 40 5.91 -7.62 2.25
CA TYR A 40 4.65 -7.67 2.98
C TYR A 40 3.51 -7.00 2.19
N MET A 41 3.74 -5.82 1.64
CA MET A 41 2.80 -5.08 0.79
C MET A 41 2.50 -5.82 -0.53
N MET A 42 3.48 -6.54 -1.09
CA MET A 42 3.26 -7.36 -2.29
C MET A 42 2.35 -8.57 -2.02
N TYR A 43 2.47 -9.19 -0.84
CA TYR A 43 1.65 -10.34 -0.46
C TYR A 43 0.27 -9.96 0.11
N HIS A 44 0.17 -8.83 0.82
CA HIS A 44 -1.08 -8.37 1.43
C HIS A 44 -1.85 -7.42 0.51
N GLY A 45 -1.24 -7.00 -0.60
CA GLY A 45 -1.74 -5.92 -1.45
C GLY A 45 -1.72 -4.60 -0.68
N THR A 46 -1.57 -3.47 -1.40
CA THR A 46 -2.23 -2.27 -0.90
C THR A 46 -3.71 -2.65 -0.80
N GLU A 47 -4.36 -2.36 0.33
CA GLU A 47 -5.81 -2.50 0.45
C GLU A 47 -6.54 -1.48 -0.46
N ASP A 48 -6.22 -1.45 -1.75
CA ASP A 48 -7.06 -0.87 -2.80
C ASP A 48 -8.25 -1.81 -3.12
N GLY A 49 -8.30 -2.98 -2.45
CA GLY A 49 -9.19 -4.09 -2.76
C GLY A 49 -10.04 -4.60 -1.59
N ALA A 50 -10.03 -3.94 -0.42
CA ALA A 50 -11.24 -3.95 0.38
C ALA A 50 -12.26 -3.10 -0.39
N PHE A 51 -12.83 -3.67 -1.45
CA PHE A 51 -14.18 -3.31 -1.83
C PHE A 51 -14.95 -3.48 -0.54
N TYR A 52 -15.15 -2.38 0.19
CA TYR A 52 -16.20 -2.27 1.18
C TYR A 52 -17.36 -3.02 0.57
N ASP A 53 -17.85 -4.07 1.23
CA ASP A 53 -18.87 -4.90 0.61
C ASP A 53 -20.10 -4.00 0.49
N ILE A 54 -20.18 -3.30 -0.64
CA ILE A 54 -21.14 -2.23 -0.85
C ILE A 54 -22.47 -2.95 -0.71
N GLY A 55 -23.29 -2.53 0.26
CA GLY A 55 -24.57 -3.16 0.51
C GLY A 55 -25.37 -3.25 -0.79
N TYR A 56 -26.22 -4.27 -0.91
CA TYR A 56 -27.00 -4.53 -2.14
C TYR A 56 -27.68 -3.26 -2.67
N GLU A 57 -28.31 -2.48 -1.79
CA GLU A 57 -28.97 -1.21 -2.12
C GLU A 57 -28.00 -0.16 -2.67
N GLN A 58 -26.81 -0.04 -2.08
CA GLN A 58 -25.81 0.93 -2.53
C GLN A 58 -25.20 0.50 -3.87
N ARG A 59 -25.05 -0.81 -4.15
CA ARG A 59 -24.64 -1.31 -5.47
C ARG A 59 -25.71 -1.02 -6.51
N LYS A 60 -26.99 -1.23 -6.17
CA LYS A 60 -28.14 -0.94 -7.04
C LYS A 60 -28.18 0.55 -7.39
N TYR A 61 -28.08 1.41 -6.38
CA TYR A 61 -28.01 2.86 -6.57
C TYR A 61 -26.85 3.30 -7.47
N MET A 62 -25.62 2.80 -7.23
CA MET A 62 -24.46 3.16 -8.05
C MET A 62 -24.60 2.73 -9.52
N ARG A 63 -25.22 1.57 -9.78
CA ARG A 63 -25.52 1.10 -11.13
C ARG A 63 -26.55 1.98 -11.82
N GLU A 64 -27.63 2.32 -11.11
CA GLU A 64 -28.68 3.17 -11.62
C GLU A 64 -28.17 4.58 -11.97
N VAL A 65 -27.38 5.19 -11.08
CA VAL A 65 -26.76 6.50 -11.32
C VAL A 65 -25.85 6.47 -12.54
N ARG A 66 -25.02 5.42 -12.68
CA ARG A 66 -24.15 5.25 -13.85
C ARG A 66 -24.98 5.19 -15.14
N GLN A 67 -26.09 4.45 -15.14
CA GLN A 67 -26.92 4.30 -16.31
C GLN A 67 -27.65 5.60 -16.68
N ARG A 68 -28.18 6.35 -15.70
CA ARG A 68 -28.76 7.68 -15.91
C ARG A 68 -27.75 8.65 -16.52
N ASN A 69 -26.52 8.64 -16.02
CA ASN A 69 -25.44 9.50 -16.54
C ASN A 69 -25.09 9.14 -17.98
N ILE A 70 -24.95 7.86 -18.31
CA ILE A 70 -24.68 7.41 -19.68
C ILE A 70 -25.82 7.82 -20.63
N ASN A 71 -27.07 7.65 -20.20
CA ASN A 71 -28.24 8.07 -20.99
C ASN A 71 -28.26 9.59 -21.20
N SER A 72 -27.92 10.39 -20.18
CA SER A 72 -27.79 11.84 -20.33
C SER A 72 -26.68 12.24 -21.31
N LEU A 73 -25.59 11.46 -21.35
CA LEU A 73 -24.49 11.62 -22.30
C LEU A 73 -24.92 11.26 -23.72
N ALA A 74 -25.68 10.19 -23.90
CA ALA A 74 -26.20 9.77 -25.20
C ALA A 74 -27.14 10.83 -25.83
N VAL A 75 -27.98 11.46 -24.99
CA VAL A 75 -28.83 12.60 -25.40
C VAL A 75 -27.97 13.79 -25.80
N THR A 76 -26.97 14.14 -24.99
CA THR A 76 -26.05 15.26 -25.27
C THR A 76 -25.24 15.01 -26.55
N ALA A 77 -24.82 13.78 -26.79
CA ALA A 77 -24.08 13.35 -27.97
C ALA A 77 -24.97 13.19 -29.23
N ARG A 78 -26.28 13.43 -29.12
CA ARG A 78 -27.28 13.24 -30.20
C ARG A 78 -27.24 11.81 -30.78
N ARG A 79 -26.96 10.82 -29.95
CA ARG A 79 -26.97 9.38 -30.27
C ARG A 79 -28.11 8.69 -29.51
N PRO A 80 -29.37 8.91 -29.92
CA PRO A 80 -30.54 8.36 -29.23
C PRO A 80 -30.60 6.82 -29.33
N ASP A 81 -29.85 6.23 -30.26
CA ASP A 81 -29.67 4.80 -30.46
C ASP A 81 -28.93 4.11 -29.30
N MET A 82 -28.19 4.88 -28.48
CA MET A 82 -27.38 4.36 -27.38
C MET A 82 -28.05 4.50 -26.01
N ILE A 83 -29.33 4.89 -25.97
CA ILE A 83 -30.10 5.02 -24.73
C ILE A 83 -30.54 3.63 -24.28
N VAL A 84 -30.09 3.21 -23.09
CA VAL A 84 -30.42 1.89 -22.53
C VAL A 84 -31.52 2.05 -21.48
N PRO A 85 -32.64 1.31 -21.57
CA PRO A 85 -33.71 1.37 -20.59
C PRO A 85 -33.19 0.94 -19.20
N VAL A 86 -33.52 1.72 -18.18
CA VAL A 86 -33.20 1.39 -16.79
C VAL A 86 -34.17 0.31 -16.34
N GLU A 87 -33.76 -0.95 -16.49
CA GLU A 87 -34.52 -2.07 -15.97
C GLU A 87 -34.30 -2.15 -14.45
N GLU A 88 -35.38 -1.99 -13.69
CA GLU A 88 -35.35 -2.25 -12.26
C GLU A 88 -35.11 -3.74 -12.05
N LEU A 89 -33.86 -4.13 -11.79
CA LEU A 89 -33.57 -5.48 -11.32
C LEU A 89 -34.27 -5.67 -9.95
N ASN A 90 -35.45 -6.27 -10.00
CA ASN A 90 -36.15 -6.87 -8.87
C ASN A 90 -35.74 -8.35 -8.80
N TYR A 91 -34.59 -8.62 -8.20
CA TYR A 91 -34.17 -9.96 -7.76
C TYR A 91 -33.69 -9.88 -6.33
#